data_AF-A0A4S3J6M1-F1
#
_entry.id   AF-A0A4S3J6M1-F1
#
_cell.length_a   1.000
_cell.length_b   1.000
_cell.length_c   1.000
_cell.angle_alpha   90.00
_cell.angle_beta   90.00
_cell.angle_gamma   90.00
#
_symmetry.space_group_name_H-M   'P 1'
#
loop_
_entity.id
_entity.type
_entity.pdbx_description
1 polymer ?
#
loop_
_entity_poly.entity_id
_entity_poly.type
_entity_poly.pdbx_seq_one_letter_code
_entity_poly.pdbx_strand_id
1 'polypeptide(L)'
;MRSPHRNYIQQCLSLAEKSPPRPTNFRVGAVLVSRKEGDLWAEDDRILSTGYTMELAGNTHAEQCCLANYAAVHLVPDDRVYQVLPSEPDRKLVMYVTMEPCGKRLSGNTPCVQRIINTKEGGRKGIQKVYFGVKEPGTFVGQSEGCQMLTAAGIEWQVVYGFEREILQVAVAGHENREEEVKSALDQVDTKLDDISDEERERQKQIPRNPKKRMMEVNLTG
;
A
#
# COMPACT_ATOMS: atom_id res chain seq x y z
N MET A 1 15.54 -10.47 10.55
CA MET A 1 14.90 -9.15 10.71
C MET A 1 13.59 -9.16 9.91
N ARG A 2 12.48 -8.66 10.47
CA ARG A 2 11.20 -8.56 9.72
C ARG A 2 11.35 -7.49 8.61
N SER A 3 10.67 -7.65 7.48
CA SER A 3 10.77 -6.69 6.35
C SER A 3 10.34 -5.28 6.80
N PRO A 4 11.06 -4.21 6.44
CA PRO A 4 10.72 -2.84 6.84
C PRO A 4 9.33 -2.40 6.36
N HIS A 5 8.86 -2.96 5.25
CA HIS A 5 7.51 -2.73 4.73
C HIS A 5 6.41 -3.07 5.75
N ARG A 6 6.66 -4.05 6.63
CA ARG A 6 5.70 -4.41 7.68
C ARG A 6 5.46 -3.27 8.67
N ASN A 7 6.48 -2.46 8.97
CA ASN A 7 6.33 -1.32 9.87
C ASN A 7 5.43 -0.24 9.26
N TYR A 8 5.57 0.02 7.95
CA TYR A 8 4.71 0.96 7.25
C TYR A 8 3.27 0.48 7.10
N ILE A 9 3.05 -0.80 6.83
CA ILE A 9 1.69 -1.37 6.81
C ILE A 9 1.05 -1.29 8.20
N GLN A 10 1.79 -1.57 9.26
CA GLN A 10 1.31 -1.37 10.63
C GLN A 10 0.93 0.10 10.90
N GLN A 11 1.74 1.05 10.42
CA GLN A 11 1.42 2.48 10.52
C GLN A 11 0.16 2.86 9.73
N CYS A 12 0.01 2.32 8.52
CA CYS A 12 -1.20 2.49 7.71
C CYS A 12 -2.43 1.93 8.44
N LEU A 13 -2.30 0.78 9.10
CA LEU A 13 -3.38 0.19 9.88
C LEU A 13 -3.80 1.09 11.05
N SER A 14 -2.83 1.62 11.80
CA SER A 14 -3.12 2.58 12.88
C SER A 14 -3.74 3.89 12.38
N LEU A 15 -3.50 4.28 11.12
CA LEU A 15 -4.19 5.40 10.48
C LEU A 15 -5.63 5.03 10.10
N ALA A 16 -5.85 3.83 9.54
CA ALA A 16 -7.19 3.33 9.20
C ALA A 16 -8.13 3.29 10.41
N GLU A 17 -7.60 2.93 11.58
CA GLU A 17 -8.33 2.94 12.86
C GLU A 17 -8.81 4.34 13.30
N LYS A 18 -8.29 5.43 12.72
CA LYS A 18 -8.80 6.79 12.98
C LYS A 18 -10.06 7.12 12.21
N SER A 19 -10.33 6.43 11.10
CA SER A 19 -11.55 6.61 10.31
C SER A 19 -12.75 6.09 11.10
N PRO A 20 -13.91 6.79 11.16
CA PRO A 20 -15.07 6.28 11.85
C PRO A 20 -15.64 5.03 11.16
N PRO A 21 -16.05 3.99 11.91
CA PRO A 21 -16.72 2.83 11.32
C PRO A 21 -18.05 3.24 10.70
N ARG A 22 -18.23 2.95 9.41
CA ARG A 22 -19.49 3.17 8.69
C ARG A 22 -19.91 1.91 7.92
N PRO A 23 -21.21 1.69 7.68
CA PRO A 23 -21.71 0.48 7.00
C PRO A 23 -21.24 0.29 5.56
N THR A 24 -20.85 1.38 4.88
CA THR A 24 -20.62 1.39 3.44
C THR A 24 -19.22 1.82 3.03
N ASN A 25 -18.32 2.09 3.98
CA ASN A 25 -16.99 2.63 3.70
C ASN A 25 -15.92 1.77 4.35
N PHE A 26 -14.95 1.34 3.54
CA PHE A 26 -13.75 0.70 4.04
C PHE A 26 -12.85 1.70 4.77
N ARG A 27 -12.43 1.34 5.98
CA ARG A 27 -11.42 2.08 6.74
C ARG A 27 -10.03 1.72 6.21
N VAL A 28 -9.41 2.67 5.51
CA VAL A 28 -8.10 2.51 4.87
C VAL A 28 -7.17 3.58 5.43
N GLY A 29 -5.89 3.25 5.52
CA GLY A 29 -4.83 4.21 5.87
C GLY A 29 -3.71 4.18 4.83
N ALA A 30 -3.03 5.30 4.67
CA ALA A 30 -2.01 5.52 3.67
C ALA A 30 -0.84 6.35 4.22
N VAL A 31 0.38 6.03 3.78
CA VAL A 31 1.62 6.76 4.11
C VAL A 31 2.41 6.99 2.82
N LEU A 32 2.83 8.22 2.58
CA LEU A 32 3.72 8.58 1.48
C LEU A 32 5.14 8.80 2.01
N VAL A 33 6.12 8.14 1.39
CA VAL A 33 7.52 8.13 1.81
C VAL A 33 8.42 8.53 0.65
N SER A 34 9.43 9.36 0.92
CA SER A 34 10.60 9.51 0.07
C SER A 34 11.67 8.53 0.56
N ARG A 35 12.03 7.57 -0.29
CA ARG A 35 13.00 6.52 -0.01
C ARG A 35 14.27 6.76 -0.81
N LYS A 36 15.42 6.58 -0.16
CA LYS A 36 16.73 6.57 -0.83
C LYS A 36 16.88 5.32 -1.67
N GLU A 37 17.30 5.48 -2.92
CA GLU A 37 17.54 4.35 -3.81
C GLU A 37 18.67 3.46 -3.27
N GLY A 38 18.47 2.15 -3.34
CA GLY A 38 19.39 1.16 -2.76
C GLY A 38 19.31 0.98 -1.24
N ASP A 39 18.50 1.77 -0.52
CA ASP A 39 18.23 1.55 0.90
C ASP A 39 17.21 0.42 1.09
N LEU A 40 17.73 -0.81 1.15
CA LEU A 40 16.94 -2.04 1.34
C LEU A 40 16.35 -2.18 2.75
N TRP A 41 16.78 -1.35 3.70
CA TRP A 41 16.42 -1.44 5.12
C TRP A 41 15.51 -0.31 5.58
N ALA A 42 15.28 0.69 4.72
CA ALA A 42 14.43 1.84 4.98
C ALA A 42 14.91 2.70 6.16
N GLU A 43 16.23 2.82 6.34
CA GLU A 43 16.87 3.60 7.41
C GLU A 43 16.86 5.11 7.13
N ASP A 44 16.91 5.50 5.86
CA ASP A 44 16.92 6.89 5.38
C ASP A 44 15.53 7.38 4.92
N ASP A 45 14.47 6.62 5.16
CA ASP A 45 13.12 6.98 4.72
C ASP A 45 12.62 8.27 5.36
N ARG A 46 11.98 9.12 4.55
CA ARG A 46 11.34 10.37 5.00
C ARG A 46 9.84 10.27 4.76
N ILE A 47 9.04 10.28 5.83
CA ILE A 47 7.58 10.36 5.71
C ILE A 47 7.23 11.78 5.23
N LEU A 48 6.54 11.87 4.09
CA LEU A 48 6.12 13.13 3.50
C LEU A 48 4.71 13.53 3.92
N SER A 49 3.80 12.55 3.95
CA SER A 49 2.40 12.76 4.28
C SER A 49 1.74 11.45 4.71
N THR A 50 0.59 11.59 5.37
CA THR A 50 -0.27 10.47 5.76
C THR A 50 -1.71 10.79 5.42
N GLY A 51 -2.52 9.75 5.24
CA GLY A 51 -3.95 9.87 4.98
C GLY A 51 -4.74 8.71 5.58
N TYR A 52 -6.01 8.93 5.92
CA TYR A 52 -6.96 7.86 6.17
C TYR A 52 -8.34 8.16 5.57
N THR A 53 -9.16 7.12 5.36
CA THR A 53 -10.52 7.27 4.82
C THR A 53 -11.29 8.32 5.61
N MET A 54 -11.91 9.29 4.92
CA MET A 54 -12.70 10.36 5.51
C MET A 54 -11.95 11.25 6.53
N GLU A 55 -10.63 11.33 6.46
CA GLU A 55 -9.86 12.35 7.19
C GLU A 55 -10.26 13.77 6.74
N LEU A 56 -10.45 13.94 5.43
CA LEU A 56 -10.96 15.16 4.83
C LEU A 56 -12.46 15.05 4.52
N ALA A 57 -13.15 16.18 4.50
CA ALA A 57 -14.59 16.24 4.28
C ALA A 57 -15.03 15.55 2.97
N GLY A 58 -16.17 14.87 3.02
CA GLY A 58 -16.75 14.14 1.89
C GLY A 58 -16.38 12.65 1.87
N ASN A 59 -16.65 12.00 0.74
CA ASN A 59 -16.36 10.58 0.54
C ASN A 59 -14.92 10.38 0.03
N THR A 60 -13.95 10.70 0.87
CA THR A 60 -12.51 10.66 0.55
C THR A 60 -11.88 9.32 0.94
N HIS A 61 -11.00 8.81 0.09
CA HIS A 61 -10.20 7.62 0.37
C HIS A 61 -8.85 8.01 0.98
N ALA A 62 -8.15 7.07 1.61
CA ALA A 62 -6.90 7.33 2.30
C ALA A 62 -5.79 7.93 1.41
N GLU A 63 -5.65 7.43 0.19
CA GLU A 63 -4.65 7.89 -0.78
C GLU A 63 -4.95 9.31 -1.25
N GLN A 64 -6.25 9.62 -1.43
CA GLN A 64 -6.71 10.97 -1.72
C GLN A 64 -6.36 11.91 -0.57
N CYS A 65 -6.70 11.56 0.67
CA CYS A 65 -6.36 12.36 1.86
C CYS A 65 -4.84 12.54 1.98
N CYS A 66 -4.05 11.49 1.76
CA CYS A 66 -2.59 11.53 1.86
C CYS A 66 -1.98 12.55 0.89
N LEU A 67 -2.41 12.54 -0.37
CA LEU A 67 -1.95 13.50 -1.39
C LEU A 67 -2.48 14.91 -1.13
N ALA A 68 -3.75 15.05 -0.76
CA ALA A 68 -4.38 16.35 -0.46
C ALA A 68 -3.74 17.02 0.76
N ASN A 69 -3.43 16.27 1.82
CA ASN A 69 -2.71 16.77 2.99
C ASN A 69 -1.32 17.31 2.61
N TYR A 70 -0.61 16.63 1.71
CA TYR A 70 0.67 17.12 1.22
C TYR A 70 0.51 18.40 0.41
N ALA A 71 -0.43 18.43 -0.55
CA ALA A 71 -0.77 19.62 -1.32
C ALA A 71 -1.11 20.82 -0.43
N ALA A 72 -1.90 20.61 0.61
CA ALA A 72 -2.32 21.65 1.56
C ALA A 72 -1.14 22.28 2.32
N VAL A 73 -0.21 21.47 2.84
CA VAL A 73 1.01 21.97 3.51
C VAL A 73 1.88 22.80 2.56
N HIS A 74 1.85 22.47 1.27
CA HIS A 74 2.59 23.16 0.22
C HIS A 74 1.79 24.26 -0.50
N LEU A 75 0.58 24.58 -0.02
CA LEU A 75 -0.27 25.66 -0.53
C LEU A 75 -0.60 25.54 -2.03
N VAL A 76 -0.79 24.31 -2.51
CA VAL A 76 -1.28 24.05 -3.87
C VAL A 76 -2.62 23.30 -3.83
N PRO A 77 -3.46 23.45 -4.87
CA PRO A 77 -4.64 22.60 -5.05
C PRO A 77 -4.28 21.10 -5.12
N ASP A 78 -5.19 20.24 -4.65
CA ASP A 78 -5.01 18.77 -4.64
C ASP A 78 -4.64 18.19 -6.01
N ASP A 79 -5.25 18.71 -7.07
CA ASP A 79 -5.01 18.29 -8.46
C ASP A 79 -3.66 18.76 -9.01
N ARG A 80 -2.94 19.61 -8.27
CA ARG A 80 -1.60 20.12 -8.60
C ARG A 80 -0.50 19.63 -7.67
N VAL A 81 -0.77 18.62 -6.84
CA VAL A 81 0.23 18.05 -5.91
C VAL A 81 1.53 17.62 -6.62
N TYR A 82 1.45 17.19 -7.88
CA TYR A 82 2.61 16.81 -8.71
C TYR A 82 3.67 17.93 -8.85
N GLN A 83 3.26 19.20 -8.72
CA GLN A 83 4.14 20.37 -8.82
C GLN A 83 5.08 20.50 -7.62
N VAL A 84 4.67 19.99 -6.45
CA VAL A 84 5.36 20.20 -5.17
C VAL A 84 5.97 18.93 -4.58
N LEU A 85 5.58 17.74 -5.04
CA LEU A 85 6.21 16.48 -4.64
C LEU A 85 7.72 16.51 -4.87
N PRO A 86 8.56 16.01 -3.96
CA PRO A 86 10.01 16.10 -4.09
C PRO A 86 10.51 15.23 -5.24
N SER A 87 11.56 15.68 -5.91
CA SER A 87 12.18 15.00 -7.06
C SER A 87 13.69 15.01 -6.93
N GLU A 88 14.19 14.34 -5.89
CA GLU A 88 15.62 14.17 -5.64
C GLU A 88 16.20 13.06 -6.58
N PRO A 89 17.42 13.21 -7.12
CA PRO A 89 17.99 12.24 -8.06
C PRO A 89 18.14 10.83 -7.49
N ASP A 90 18.53 10.71 -6.22
CA ASP A 90 18.86 9.48 -5.49
C ASP A 90 17.70 8.94 -4.66
N ARG A 91 16.47 9.44 -4.90
CA ARG A 91 15.28 9.04 -4.16
C ARG A 91 14.11 8.72 -5.08
N LYS A 92 13.23 7.87 -4.57
CA LYS A 92 11.93 7.54 -5.14
C LYS A 92 10.81 7.79 -4.15
N LEU A 93 9.63 8.08 -4.68
CA LEU A 93 8.42 8.19 -3.88
C LEU A 93 7.71 6.84 -3.82
N VAL A 94 7.42 6.40 -2.60
CA VAL A 94 6.80 5.12 -2.28
C VAL A 94 5.53 5.38 -1.48
N MET A 95 4.41 4.80 -1.91
CA MET A 95 3.16 4.86 -1.15
C MET A 95 2.87 3.50 -0.51
N TYR A 96 2.55 3.51 0.78
CA TYR A 96 2.02 2.37 1.51
C TYR A 96 0.54 2.59 1.77
N VAL A 97 -0.28 1.57 1.60
CA VAL A 97 -1.72 1.61 1.88
C VAL A 97 -2.17 0.29 2.49
N THR A 98 -3.24 0.27 3.30
CA THR A 98 -3.72 -1.01 3.85
C THR A 98 -4.35 -1.91 2.78
N MET A 99 -5.16 -1.33 1.89
CA MET A 99 -5.85 -2.04 0.80
C MET A 99 -5.37 -1.55 -0.56
N GLU A 100 -5.39 -2.43 -1.56
CA GLU A 100 -5.12 -2.09 -2.96
C GLU A 100 -5.84 -0.78 -3.38
N PRO A 101 -5.12 0.19 -3.99
CA PRO A 101 -5.77 1.40 -4.46
C PRO A 101 -6.78 1.10 -5.56
N CYS A 102 -7.97 1.69 -5.44
CA CYS A 102 -9.06 1.41 -6.37
C CYS A 102 -8.76 1.91 -7.79
N GLY A 103 -9.03 1.04 -8.78
CA GLY A 103 -9.00 1.39 -10.21
C GLY A 103 -10.28 2.10 -10.68
N LYS A 104 -11.39 1.93 -9.95
CA LYS A 104 -12.70 2.50 -10.27
C LYS A 104 -13.43 2.94 -9.01
N ARG A 105 -14.33 3.92 -9.14
CA ARG A 105 -15.23 4.33 -8.05
C ARG A 105 -16.68 4.41 -8.51
N LEU A 106 -17.56 3.72 -7.80
CA LEU A 106 -19.02 3.81 -8.04
C LEU A 106 -19.58 5.22 -7.83
N SER A 107 -18.95 6.00 -6.95
CA SER A 107 -19.30 7.41 -6.71
C SER A 107 -19.03 8.35 -7.89
N GLY A 108 -18.32 7.90 -8.94
CA GLY A 108 -17.88 8.76 -10.06
C GLY A 108 -16.66 9.64 -9.78
N ASN A 109 -16.24 9.77 -8.51
CA ASN A 109 -14.99 10.44 -8.15
C ASN A 109 -13.76 9.80 -8.79
N THR A 110 -12.69 10.58 -8.99
CA THR A 110 -11.40 10.09 -9.50
C THR A 110 -10.88 8.90 -8.67
N PRO A 111 -10.57 7.75 -9.30
CA PRO A 111 -10.00 6.58 -8.63
C PRO A 111 -8.64 6.85 -8.00
N CYS A 112 -8.28 6.09 -6.95
CA CYS A 112 -7.03 6.28 -6.24
C CYS A 112 -5.81 6.01 -7.12
N VAL A 113 -5.86 4.98 -7.98
CA VAL A 113 -4.77 4.71 -8.92
C VAL A 113 -4.58 5.86 -9.90
N GLN A 114 -5.66 6.47 -10.40
CA GLN A 114 -5.53 7.64 -11.27
C GLN A 114 -4.87 8.81 -10.54
N ARG A 115 -5.18 9.04 -9.25
CA ARG A 115 -4.51 10.07 -8.45
C ARG A 115 -3.02 9.80 -8.28
N ILE A 116 -2.66 8.53 -8.06
CA ILE A 116 -1.26 8.09 -7.97
C ILE A 116 -0.54 8.32 -9.30
N ILE A 117 -1.15 7.97 -10.44
CA ILE A 117 -0.60 8.20 -11.78
C ILE A 117 -0.40 9.69 -12.05
N ASN A 118 -1.36 10.53 -11.69
CA ASN A 118 -1.29 11.98 -11.91
C ASN A 118 -0.13 12.66 -11.18
N THR A 119 0.48 12.01 -10.18
CA THR A 119 1.72 12.51 -9.56
C THR A 119 2.90 12.59 -10.54
N LYS A 120 2.82 11.91 -11.69
CA LYS A 120 3.82 11.90 -12.77
C LYS A 120 3.57 12.96 -13.85
N GLU A 121 2.50 13.76 -13.73
CA GLU A 121 2.19 14.83 -14.68
C GLU A 121 3.35 15.82 -14.84
N GLY A 122 3.47 16.44 -16.01
CA GLY A 122 4.55 17.39 -16.31
C GLY A 122 5.94 16.75 -16.38
N GLY A 123 6.03 15.44 -16.64
CA GLY A 123 7.30 14.70 -16.74
C GLY A 123 7.99 14.46 -15.40
N ARG A 124 7.25 14.57 -14.29
CA ARG A 124 7.75 14.32 -12.93
C ARG A 124 7.93 12.83 -12.70
N LYS A 125 8.89 12.45 -11.83
CA LYS A 125 9.06 11.05 -11.40
C LYS A 125 7.79 10.51 -10.73
N GLY A 126 7.13 11.35 -9.92
CA GLY A 126 5.93 11.00 -9.15
C GLY A 126 6.14 9.82 -8.21
N ILE A 127 5.04 9.17 -7.83
CA ILE A 127 5.05 7.89 -7.11
C ILE A 127 5.52 6.79 -8.07
N GLN A 128 6.54 6.04 -7.65
CA GLN A 128 7.18 5.00 -8.45
C GLN A 128 6.86 3.59 -7.94
N LYS A 129 6.51 3.45 -6.66
CA LYS A 129 6.21 2.16 -6.03
C LYS A 129 5.02 2.27 -5.08
N VAL A 130 4.13 1.28 -5.12
CA VAL A 130 3.00 1.14 -4.18
C VAL A 130 3.07 -0.19 -3.45
N TYR A 131 3.04 -0.16 -2.12
CA TYR A 131 2.88 -1.35 -1.29
C TYR A 131 1.50 -1.39 -0.67
N PHE A 132 0.85 -2.54 -0.66
CA PHE A 132 -0.44 -2.71 0.00
C PHE A 132 -0.59 -4.06 0.69
N GLY A 133 -1.39 -4.12 1.75
CA GLY A 133 -1.46 -5.34 2.58
C GLY A 133 -2.49 -6.37 2.11
N VAL A 134 -3.57 -5.93 1.46
CA VAL A 134 -4.57 -6.83 0.84
C VAL A 134 -4.97 -6.33 -0.54
N LYS A 135 -5.26 -7.27 -1.45
CA LYS A 135 -5.92 -6.96 -2.73
C LYS A 135 -7.39 -6.61 -2.50
N GLU A 136 -8.00 -5.90 -3.44
CA GLU A 136 -9.41 -5.57 -3.36
C GLU A 136 -10.25 -6.88 -3.31
N PRO A 137 -11.14 -7.07 -2.31
CA PRO A 137 -11.92 -8.30 -2.17
C PRO A 137 -12.72 -8.64 -3.44
N GLY A 138 -12.65 -9.89 -3.89
CA GLY A 138 -13.37 -10.34 -5.09
C GLY A 138 -12.61 -10.14 -6.41
N THR A 139 -11.41 -9.56 -6.40
CA THR A 139 -10.54 -9.52 -7.59
C THR A 139 -9.71 -10.80 -7.70
N PHE A 140 -10.05 -11.66 -8.68
CA PHE A 140 -9.14 -12.74 -9.06
C PHE A 140 -7.85 -12.11 -9.61
N VAL A 141 -6.70 -12.39 -8.98
CA VAL A 141 -5.37 -12.03 -9.52
C VAL A 141 -5.33 -12.31 -11.03
N GLY A 142 -5.35 -11.23 -11.82
CA GLY A 142 -5.66 -11.22 -13.26
C GLY A 142 -6.66 -10.14 -13.68
N GLN A 143 -7.58 -9.73 -12.81
CA GLN A 143 -8.65 -8.73 -13.06
C GLN A 143 -8.62 -7.50 -12.13
N SER A 144 -7.57 -7.34 -11.34
CA SER A 144 -7.40 -6.14 -10.52
C SER A 144 -7.11 -4.93 -11.44
N GLU A 145 -8.17 -4.14 -11.69
CA GLU A 145 -8.11 -2.93 -12.52
C GLU A 145 -7.06 -1.96 -11.97
N GLY A 146 -6.97 -1.85 -10.63
CA GLY A 146 -5.99 -1.00 -9.96
C GLY A 146 -4.55 -1.41 -10.25
N CYS A 147 -4.20 -2.69 -10.08
CA CYS A 147 -2.85 -3.19 -10.38
C CYS A 147 -2.52 -3.08 -11.88
N GLN A 148 -3.48 -3.35 -12.77
CA GLN A 148 -3.28 -3.21 -14.21
C GLN A 148 -2.96 -1.76 -14.59
N MET A 149 -3.70 -0.79 -14.04
CA MET A 149 -3.46 0.64 -14.25
C MET A 149 -2.09 1.08 -13.71
N LEU A 150 -1.70 0.63 -12.51
CA LEU A 150 -0.38 0.92 -11.94
C LEU A 150 0.74 0.38 -12.85
N THR A 151 0.65 -0.90 -13.26
CA THR A 151 1.62 -1.52 -14.17
C THR A 151 1.71 -0.79 -15.50
N ALA A 152 0.56 -0.44 -16.11
CA ALA A 152 0.51 0.27 -17.39
C ALA A 152 1.14 1.67 -17.31
N ALA A 153 1.07 2.33 -16.14
CA ALA A 153 1.71 3.62 -15.89
C ALA A 153 3.20 3.51 -15.51
N GLY A 154 3.78 2.30 -15.50
CA GLY A 154 5.14 2.04 -15.05
C GLY A 154 5.34 2.36 -13.56
N ILE A 155 4.30 2.14 -12.75
CA ILE A 155 4.36 2.23 -11.30
C ILE A 155 4.37 0.80 -10.78
N GLU A 156 5.47 0.44 -10.13
CA GLU A 156 5.59 -0.87 -9.55
C GLU A 156 4.66 -1.03 -8.35
N TRP A 157 4.20 -2.24 -8.08
CA TRP A 157 3.43 -2.53 -6.88
C TRP A 157 3.81 -3.87 -6.26
N GLN A 158 3.48 -4.04 -4.97
CA GLN A 158 3.74 -5.28 -4.24
C GLN A 158 2.79 -5.45 -3.06
N VAL A 159 2.33 -6.69 -2.85
CA VAL A 159 1.57 -7.06 -1.65
C VAL A 159 2.51 -7.33 -0.48
N VAL A 160 2.19 -6.78 0.69
CA VAL A 160 2.90 -7.05 1.96
C VAL A 160 2.07 -8.01 2.80
N TYR A 161 2.44 -9.29 2.73
CA TYR A 161 1.69 -10.37 3.36
C TYR A 161 1.81 -10.42 4.90
N GLY A 162 0.87 -11.13 5.53
CA GLY A 162 0.81 -11.40 6.97
C GLY A 162 0.22 -10.26 7.78
N PHE A 163 -0.73 -9.53 7.20
CA PHE A 163 -1.58 -8.50 7.81
C PHE A 163 -3.04 -8.60 7.34
N GLU A 164 -3.38 -9.63 6.57
CA GLU A 164 -4.60 -9.68 5.77
C GLU A 164 -5.82 -9.68 6.69
N ARG A 165 -5.78 -10.50 7.75
CA ARG A 165 -6.85 -10.56 8.74
C ARG A 165 -6.99 -9.22 9.48
N GLU A 166 -5.90 -8.64 9.97
CA GLU A 166 -5.97 -7.38 10.72
C GLU A 166 -6.50 -6.24 9.86
N ILE A 167 -6.03 -6.14 8.61
CA ILE A 167 -6.46 -5.12 7.66
C ILE A 167 -7.94 -5.28 7.34
N LEU A 168 -8.41 -6.49 7.03
CA LEU A 168 -9.81 -6.72 6.69
C LEU A 168 -10.71 -6.41 7.90
N GLN A 169 -10.34 -6.86 9.10
CA GLN A 169 -11.10 -6.57 10.32
C GLN A 169 -11.25 -5.07 10.59
N VAL A 170 -10.19 -4.29 10.39
CA VAL A 170 -10.26 -2.82 10.52
C VAL A 170 -11.09 -2.24 9.38
N ALA A 171 -10.84 -2.64 8.14
CA ALA A 171 -11.49 -2.10 6.95
C ALA A 171 -13.02 -2.18 7.04
N VAL A 172 -13.55 -3.34 7.42
CA VAL A 172 -15.00 -3.59 7.47
C VAL A 172 -15.61 -3.41 8.85
N ALA A 173 -14.92 -2.77 9.80
CA ALA A 173 -15.35 -2.69 11.19
C ALA A 173 -16.76 -2.11 11.40
N GLY A 174 -17.24 -1.29 10.45
CA GLY A 174 -18.59 -0.71 10.46
C GLY A 174 -19.63 -1.43 9.60
N HIS A 175 -19.24 -2.44 8.82
CA HIS A 175 -20.14 -3.18 7.92
C HIS A 175 -21.02 -4.17 8.70
N GLU A 176 -22.27 -4.35 8.27
CA GLU A 176 -23.21 -5.27 8.93
C GLU A 176 -22.76 -6.73 8.81
N ASN A 177 -22.23 -7.13 7.66
CA ASN A 177 -21.80 -8.50 7.36
C ASN A 177 -20.29 -8.72 7.52
N ARG A 178 -19.64 -7.95 8.41
CA ARG A 178 -18.18 -7.91 8.54
C ARG A 178 -17.51 -9.28 8.71
N GLU A 179 -18.12 -10.21 9.45
CA GLU A 179 -17.52 -11.53 9.69
C GLU A 179 -17.49 -12.38 8.42
N GLU A 180 -18.56 -12.30 7.62
CA GLU A 180 -18.66 -12.99 6.34
C GLU A 180 -17.72 -12.37 5.30
N GLU A 181 -17.63 -11.04 5.24
CA GLU A 181 -16.69 -10.33 4.35
C GLU A 181 -15.24 -10.68 4.66
N VAL A 182 -14.84 -10.66 5.94
CA VAL A 182 -13.48 -11.05 6.36
C VAL A 182 -13.19 -12.49 5.98
N LYS A 183 -14.12 -13.41 6.26
CA LYS A 183 -13.95 -14.83 5.94
C LYS A 183 -13.78 -15.05 4.43
N SER A 184 -14.68 -14.48 3.64
CA SER A 184 -14.67 -14.61 2.17
C SER A 184 -13.38 -14.05 1.55
N ALA A 185 -12.90 -12.92 2.05
CA ALA A 185 -11.66 -12.31 1.56
C ALA A 185 -10.42 -13.14 1.94
N LEU A 186 -10.38 -13.71 3.14
CA LEU A 186 -9.26 -14.56 3.59
C LEU A 186 -9.16 -15.88 2.80
N ASP A 187 -10.30 -16.51 2.49
CA ASP A 187 -10.33 -17.75 1.69
C ASP A 187 -9.70 -17.56 0.29
N GLN A 188 -9.73 -16.33 -0.24
CA GLN A 188 -9.11 -15.99 -1.54
C GLN A 188 -7.60 -15.79 -1.45
N VAL A 189 -7.06 -15.42 -0.28
CA VAL A 189 -5.63 -15.13 -0.07
C VAL A 189 -4.79 -16.41 0.03
N ASP A 190 -5.30 -17.44 0.72
CA ASP A 190 -4.56 -18.69 0.98
C ASP A 190 -4.11 -19.45 -0.28
N THR A 191 -4.64 -19.08 -1.46
CA THR A 191 -4.33 -19.73 -2.73
C THR A 191 -3.15 -19.13 -3.52
N LYS A 192 -2.48 -18.05 -3.04
CA LYS A 192 -1.57 -17.23 -3.89
C LYS A 192 -0.30 -16.71 -3.19
N LEU A 193 0.56 -17.63 -2.76
CA LEU A 193 1.89 -17.34 -2.21
C LEU A 193 2.96 -17.50 -3.30
N ASP A 194 3.30 -16.47 -4.10
CA ASP A 194 4.56 -16.49 -4.91
C ASP A 194 5.02 -15.13 -5.53
N ASP A 195 4.65 -13.97 -4.98
CA ASP A 195 5.07 -12.65 -5.51
C ASP A 195 6.08 -11.93 -4.60
N ILE A 196 7.38 -12.28 -4.69
CA ILE A 196 8.48 -11.56 -3.99
C ILE A 196 9.26 -10.70 -4.99
N SER A 197 9.42 -9.40 -4.71
CA SER A 197 10.19 -8.46 -5.54
C SER A 197 11.71 -8.68 -5.47
N ASP A 198 12.44 -8.16 -6.46
CA ASP A 198 13.90 -8.29 -6.52
C ASP A 198 14.60 -7.60 -5.34
N GLU A 199 14.13 -6.42 -4.91
CA GLU A 199 14.65 -5.73 -3.72
C GLU A 199 14.44 -6.56 -2.45
N GLU A 200 13.26 -7.17 -2.29
CA GLU A 200 12.95 -8.04 -1.15
C GLU A 200 13.77 -9.35 -1.21
N ARG A 201 13.99 -9.92 -2.40
CA ARG A 201 14.90 -11.07 -2.61
C ARG A 201 16.34 -10.71 -2.26
N GLU A 202 16.82 -9.56 -2.70
CA GLU A 202 18.19 -9.12 -2.45
C GLU A 202 18.44 -8.86 -0.96
N ARG A 203 17.52 -8.19 -0.27
CA ARG A 203 17.58 -8.04 1.18
C ARG A 203 17.57 -9.41 1.89
N GLN A 204 16.75 -10.36 1.45
CA GLN A 204 16.71 -11.71 2.03
C GLN A 204 18.04 -12.46 1.86
N LYS A 205 18.77 -12.27 0.75
CA LYS A 205 20.13 -12.84 0.56
C LYS A 205 21.16 -12.24 1.51
N GLN A 206 21.00 -10.96 1.88
CA GLN A 206 21.93 -10.26 2.79
C GLN A 206 21.70 -10.59 4.28
N ILE A 207 20.58 -11.25 4.64
CA ILE A 207 20.33 -11.70 6.01
C ILE A 207 21.20 -12.94 6.34
N PRO A 208 22.04 -12.92 7.39
CA PRO A 208 22.79 -14.09 7.80
C PRO A 208 21.85 -15.25 8.15
N ARG A 209 21.98 -16.39 7.45
CA ARG A 209 21.17 -17.57 7.74
C ARG A 209 21.63 -18.21 9.05
N ASN A 210 20.71 -18.40 9.99
CA ASN A 210 20.98 -19.07 11.27
C ASN A 210 21.37 -20.55 11.02
N PRO A 211 22.55 -21.02 11.48
CA PRO A 211 23.03 -22.39 11.20
C PRO A 211 22.10 -23.50 11.69
N LYS A 212 21.21 -23.23 12.65
CA LYS A 212 20.23 -24.22 13.16
C LYS A 212 19.16 -24.64 12.14
N LYS A 213 18.91 -23.88 11.06
CA LYS A 213 17.97 -24.31 10.00
C LYS A 213 18.52 -25.43 9.10
N ARG A 214 19.83 -25.69 9.10
CA ARG A 214 20.45 -26.74 8.28
C ARG A 214 20.18 -28.16 8.82
N MET A 215 19.88 -28.32 10.11
CA MET A 215 19.66 -29.66 10.71
C MET A 215 18.26 -30.24 10.46
N MET A 216 17.29 -29.46 10.00
CA MET A 216 15.95 -29.99 9.70
C MET A 216 15.80 -30.44 8.24
N GLU A 217 16.56 -29.89 7.30
CA GLU A 217 16.50 -30.29 5.88
C GLU A 217 17.35 -31.53 5.56
N VAL A 218 18.34 -31.87 6.40
CA VAL A 218 19.21 -33.06 6.19
C VAL A 218 18.57 -34.35 6.75
N ASN A 219 17.60 -34.25 7.65
CA ASN A 219 16.97 -35.42 8.30
C ASN A 219 15.67 -35.90 7.63
N LEU A 220 15.31 -35.36 6.46
CA LEU A 220 14.18 -35.85 5.65
C LEU A 220 14.62 -36.63 4.40
N THR A 221 15.92 -36.88 4.25
CA THR A 221 16.51 -37.73 3.20
C THR A 221 17.53 -38.73 3.76
N GLY A 222 17.31 -39.19 4.99
CA GLY A 222 18.06 -40.28 5.61
C GLY A 222 17.17 -41.47 5.89
#